data_AF-A0A7W6SKV2-F1
#
_entry.id   AF-A0A7W6SKV2-F1
#
_cell.length_a   1.000
_cell.length_b   1.000
_cell.length_c   1.000
_cell.angle_alpha   90.00
_cell.angle_beta   90.00
_cell.angle_gamma   90.00
#
_symmetry.space_group_name_H-M   'P 1'
#
loop_
_entity.id
_entity.type
_entity.pdbx_description
1 polymer ?
#
loop_
_entity_poly.entity_id
_entity_poly.type
_entity_poly.pdbx_seq_one_letter_code
_entity_poly.pdbx_strand_id
1 'polypeptide(L)'
;MIYDLFLHRYPQQIYWADRPTPAIHQLFVQAAHIIFDDLVKPLHLDGDFFRRVHDALARETGRGRLYDAQSWDAVCGEFLTETYDLWKDRHGTADTFLKTRLSLIELLFRSAEERAREINSTVPEALRVVARAVDELNSRLRHARMELHYHNGLLQSARDELTETRTAEPCWAVLHDAKWANVDQELKEAIEHADDQRKDAAFHAAKALESTIKIISDDKGSSTGRERGAANYIDNLVSQQN
;
A
#
# COMPACT_ATOMS: atom_id res chain seq x y z
N MET A 1 3.18 14.89 9.02
CA MET A 1 2.45 14.16 7.97
C MET A 1 1.61 13.14 8.71
N ILE A 2 0.29 13.22 8.56
CA ILE A 2 -0.61 12.16 9.01
C ILE A 2 -0.46 11.06 7.97
N TYR A 3 -0.10 9.85 8.38
CA TYR A 3 -0.06 8.72 7.46
C TYR A 3 -1.46 8.13 7.34
N ASP A 4 -1.96 8.06 6.11
CA ASP A 4 -3.10 7.20 5.81
C ASP A 4 -2.65 5.73 6.00
N LEU A 5 -3.07 5.15 7.12
CA LEU A 5 -2.75 3.78 7.56
C LEU A 5 -3.99 2.90 7.48
N PHE A 6 -3.77 1.61 7.21
CA PHE A 6 -4.81 0.58 7.22
C PHE A 6 -5.74 0.64 8.45
N LEU A 7 -5.20 0.81 9.66
CA LEU A 7 -5.99 0.93 10.90
C LEU A 7 -7.05 2.05 10.83
N HIS A 8 -6.70 3.19 10.22
CA HIS A 8 -7.55 4.37 10.16
C HIS A 8 -8.57 4.27 9.03
N ARG A 9 -8.19 3.70 7.88
CA ARG A 9 -9.13 3.44 6.76
C ARG A 9 -10.21 2.44 7.10
N TYR A 10 -9.92 1.49 8.00
CA TYR A 10 -10.88 0.49 8.45
C TYR A 10 -11.17 0.67 9.94
N PRO A 11 -11.87 1.75 10.36
CA PRO A 11 -12.11 2.03 11.78
C PRO A 11 -13.14 1.07 12.40
N GLN A 12 -14.01 0.48 11.57
CA GLN A 12 -15.01 -0.49 12.01
C GLN A 12 -14.37 -1.85 12.28
N GLN A 13 -14.93 -2.61 13.23
CA GLN A 13 -14.45 -3.97 13.48
C GLN A 13 -14.62 -4.84 12.22
N ILE A 14 -13.52 -5.36 11.69
CA ILE A 14 -13.50 -6.24 10.52
C ILE A 14 -13.09 -7.66 10.91
N TYR A 15 -12.41 -7.84 12.04
CA TYR A 15 -12.07 -9.15 12.60
C TYR A 15 -12.90 -9.45 13.85
N TRP A 16 -13.81 -10.41 13.72
CA TRP A 16 -14.81 -10.75 14.74
C TRP A 16 -14.38 -11.89 15.68
N ALA A 17 -13.16 -12.41 15.55
CA ALA A 17 -12.67 -13.48 16.40
C ALA A 17 -12.03 -12.94 17.70
N ASP A 18 -12.24 -13.64 18.81
CA ASP A 18 -11.62 -13.32 20.11
C ASP A 18 -10.08 -13.39 20.08
N ARG A 19 -9.52 -14.09 19.09
CA ARG A 19 -8.08 -14.25 18.89
C ARG A 19 -7.74 -14.47 17.42
N PRO A 20 -6.56 -14.01 16.94
CA PRO A 20 -6.04 -14.37 15.64
C PRO A 20 -5.91 -15.88 15.47
N THR A 21 -6.18 -16.37 14.25
CA THR A 21 -5.94 -17.79 13.92
C THR A 21 -4.43 -18.06 13.80
N PRO A 22 -3.99 -19.32 13.94
CA PRO A 22 -2.59 -19.68 13.69
C PRO A 22 -2.11 -19.29 12.30
N ALA A 23 -2.98 -19.37 11.28
CA ALA A 23 -2.67 -18.97 9.92
C ALA A 23 -2.39 -17.46 9.79
N ILE A 24 -3.15 -16.62 10.50
CA ILE A 24 -2.92 -15.17 10.54
C ILE A 24 -1.61 -14.85 11.28
N HIS A 25 -1.29 -15.56 12.36
CA HIS A 25 0.00 -15.39 13.02
C HIS A 25 1.17 -15.80 12.10
N GLN A 26 1.04 -16.94 11.41
CA GLN A 26 2.02 -17.38 10.40
C GLN A 26 2.21 -16.36 9.29
N LEU A 27 1.14 -15.69 8.83
CA LEU A 27 1.26 -14.59 7.86
C LEU A 27 2.20 -13.50 8.36
N PHE A 28 2.08 -13.03 9.60
CA PHE A 28 2.95 -11.95 10.10
C PHE A 28 4.40 -12.40 10.19
N VAL A 29 4.64 -13.66 10.58
CA VAL A 29 5.99 -14.25 10.57
C VAL A 29 6.54 -14.35 9.14
N GLN A 30 5.71 -14.78 8.18
CA GLN A 30 6.10 -14.83 6.77
C GLN A 30 6.38 -13.44 6.20
N ALA A 31 5.55 -12.44 6.51
CA ALA A 31 5.77 -11.06 6.12
C ALA A 31 7.09 -10.51 6.72
N ALA A 32 7.43 -10.89 7.95
CA ALA A 32 8.73 -10.57 8.53
C ALA A 32 9.87 -11.18 7.70
N HIS A 33 9.81 -12.47 7.36
CA HIS A 33 10.82 -13.11 6.51
C HIS A 33 10.97 -12.40 5.15
N ILE A 34 9.87 -12.04 4.49
CA ILE A 34 9.93 -11.30 3.23
C ILE A 34 10.70 -9.98 3.41
N ILE A 35 10.39 -9.20 4.45
CA ILE A 35 11.07 -7.92 4.70
C ILE A 35 12.54 -8.13 5.08
N PHE A 36 12.80 -8.92 6.12
CA PHE A 36 14.09 -8.98 6.79
C PHE A 36 15.10 -9.87 6.05
N ASP A 37 14.64 -10.94 5.40
CA ASP A 37 15.52 -11.86 4.68
C ASP A 37 15.62 -11.50 3.20
N ASP A 38 14.50 -11.15 2.55
CA ASP A 38 14.49 -10.92 1.10
C ASP A 38 14.71 -9.46 0.69
N LEU A 39 14.28 -8.47 1.49
CA LEU A 39 14.37 -7.05 1.11
C LEU A 39 15.53 -6.27 1.74
N VAL A 40 15.94 -6.59 2.96
CA VAL A 40 16.99 -5.82 3.68
C VAL A 40 18.27 -5.69 2.87
N LYS A 41 18.83 -6.81 2.43
CA LYS A 41 20.11 -6.81 1.73
C LYS A 41 20.00 -6.19 0.33
N PRO A 42 19.04 -6.57 -0.55
CA PRO A 42 18.97 -6.02 -1.89
C PRO A 42 18.64 -4.52 -1.95
N LEU A 43 17.89 -4.00 -0.96
CA LEU A 43 17.48 -2.59 -0.94
C LEU A 43 18.35 -1.72 -0.02
N HIS A 44 19.35 -2.32 0.64
CA HIS A 44 20.17 -1.66 1.65
C HIS A 44 19.31 -0.99 2.74
N LEU A 45 18.33 -1.73 3.29
CA LEU A 45 17.48 -1.23 4.37
C LEU A 45 18.29 -1.20 5.67
N ASP A 46 18.46 -0.01 6.25
CA ASP A 46 19.26 0.22 7.44
C ASP A 46 18.40 0.57 8.67
N GLY A 47 19.05 0.81 9.81
CA GLY A 47 18.34 1.19 11.04
C GLY A 47 17.53 2.49 10.90
N ASP A 48 17.92 3.39 10.00
CA ASP A 48 17.20 4.64 9.73
C ASP A 48 15.91 4.39 8.97
N PHE A 49 15.91 3.45 8.02
CA PHE A 49 14.70 2.95 7.36
C PHE A 49 13.69 2.44 8.40
N PHE A 50 14.10 1.51 9.27
CA PHE A 50 13.20 0.94 10.26
C PHE A 50 12.73 1.95 11.30
N ARG A 51 13.59 2.90 11.71
CA ARG A 51 13.21 3.99 12.61
C ARG A 51 12.11 4.86 12.01
N ARG A 52 12.20 5.23 10.72
CA ARG A 52 11.16 6.04 10.07
C ARG A 52 9.81 5.33 10.05
N VAL A 53 9.80 4.04 9.70
CA VAL A 53 8.58 3.22 9.68
C VAL A 53 7.99 3.07 11.09
N HIS A 54 8.84 2.78 12.08
CA HIS A 54 8.45 2.75 13.49
C HIS A 54 7.80 4.08 13.93
N ASP A 55 8.48 5.20 13.70
CA ASP A 55 8.04 6.52 14.15
C ASP A 55 6.75 6.96 13.48
N ALA A 56 6.53 6.57 12.22
CA ALA A 56 5.26 6.78 11.53
C ALA A 56 4.12 6.07 12.25
N LEU A 57 4.22 4.76 12.47
CA LEU A 57 3.17 3.98 13.14
C LEU A 57 2.96 4.42 14.59
N ALA A 58 4.04 4.64 15.34
CA ALA A 58 3.98 5.07 16.73
C ALA A 58 3.24 6.41 16.87
N ARG A 59 3.53 7.37 15.99
CA ARG A 59 2.85 8.67 15.96
C ARG A 59 1.36 8.53 15.67
N GLU A 60 0.99 7.77 14.64
CA GLU A 60 -0.42 7.61 14.25
C GLU A 60 -1.25 6.85 15.27
N THR A 61 -0.63 5.94 16.03
CA THR A 61 -1.31 5.15 17.06
C THR A 61 -1.22 5.75 18.47
N GLY A 62 -0.56 6.90 18.61
CA GLY A 62 -0.33 7.54 19.92
C GLY A 62 0.51 6.70 20.87
N ARG A 63 1.43 5.88 20.33
CA ARG A 63 2.28 4.96 21.09
C ARG A 63 3.69 5.51 21.25
N GLY A 64 4.37 5.04 22.29
CA GLY A 64 5.82 5.17 22.41
C GLY A 64 6.54 4.16 21.50
N ARG A 65 7.58 3.53 22.02
CA ARG A 65 8.29 2.48 21.29
C ARG A 65 7.37 1.28 21.02
N LEU A 66 7.32 0.80 19.77
CA LEU A 66 6.45 -0.32 19.38
C LEU A 66 6.80 -1.62 20.13
N TYR A 67 8.10 -1.88 20.30
CA TYR A 67 8.61 -3.05 21.02
C TYR A 67 9.90 -2.72 21.77
N ASP A 68 10.23 -3.49 22.80
CA ASP A 68 11.47 -3.34 23.55
C ASP A 68 12.56 -4.26 22.98
N ALA A 69 13.38 -3.72 22.07
CA ALA A 69 14.49 -4.41 21.44
C ALA A 69 15.71 -3.48 21.27
N GLN A 70 16.88 -4.03 20.94
CA GLN A 70 18.13 -3.25 20.88
C GLN A 70 18.25 -2.41 19.60
N SER A 71 17.80 -2.93 18.46
CA SER A 71 17.88 -2.27 17.14
C SER A 71 16.50 -1.97 16.54
N TRP A 72 16.43 -1.05 15.58
CA TRP A 72 15.14 -0.65 14.98
C TRP A 72 14.53 -1.73 14.09
N ASP A 73 15.35 -2.49 13.37
CA ASP A 73 14.96 -3.72 12.68
C ASP A 73 14.34 -4.73 13.65
N ALA A 74 14.99 -5.00 14.79
CA ALA A 74 14.45 -5.89 15.81
C ALA A 74 13.15 -5.34 16.44
N VAL A 75 13.03 -4.03 16.63
CA VAL A 75 11.77 -3.42 17.12
C VAL A 75 10.62 -3.70 16.16
N CYS A 76 10.81 -3.48 14.86
CA CYS A 76 9.78 -3.75 13.86
C CYS A 76 9.49 -5.25 13.72
N GLY A 77 10.53 -6.08 13.71
CA GLY A 77 10.43 -7.53 13.60
C GLY A 77 9.65 -8.14 14.75
N GLU A 78 10.07 -7.87 15.99
CA GLU A 78 9.41 -8.38 17.19
C GLU A 78 7.98 -7.87 17.35
N PHE A 79 7.73 -6.60 16.99
CA PHE A 79 6.36 -6.09 16.97
C PHE A 79 5.48 -6.88 16.01
N LEU A 80 5.99 -7.15 14.81
CA LEU A 80 5.27 -7.88 13.77
C LEU A 80 5.00 -9.34 14.19
N THR A 81 6.00 -10.01 14.74
CA THR A 81 5.95 -11.45 15.09
C THR A 81 5.43 -11.74 16.49
N GLU A 82 5.15 -10.73 17.31
CA GLU A 82 4.58 -10.95 18.64
C GLU A 82 3.25 -11.71 18.56
N THR A 83 3.08 -12.70 19.44
CA THR A 83 1.85 -13.49 19.56
C THR A 83 0.79 -12.73 20.33
N TYR A 84 -0.46 -12.80 19.86
CA TYR A 84 -1.58 -12.19 20.56
C TYR A 84 -1.81 -12.86 21.92
N ASP A 85 -1.96 -12.03 22.94
CA ASP A 85 -2.32 -12.40 24.30
C ASP A 85 -3.39 -11.43 24.81
N LEU A 86 -4.58 -11.97 25.11
CA LEU A 86 -5.73 -11.20 25.57
C LEU A 86 -5.47 -10.53 26.93
N TRP A 87 -4.59 -11.11 27.76
CA TRP A 87 -4.30 -10.62 29.11
C TRP A 87 -3.24 -9.52 29.14
N LYS A 88 -2.70 -9.17 27.97
CA LYS A 88 -1.70 -8.12 27.84
C LYS A 88 -2.38 -6.83 27.40
N ASP A 89 -2.58 -5.90 28.33
CA ASP A 89 -3.30 -4.63 28.09
C ASP A 89 -2.87 -3.90 26.82
N ARG A 90 -1.57 -3.93 26.48
CA ARG A 90 -1.02 -3.28 25.28
C ARG A 90 -1.54 -3.82 23.95
N HIS A 91 -2.07 -5.04 23.94
CA HIS A 91 -2.62 -5.68 22.75
C HIS A 91 -4.02 -5.17 22.41
N GLY A 92 -4.81 -4.78 23.43
CA GLY A 92 -6.21 -4.44 23.23
C GLY A 92 -7.01 -5.59 22.62
N THR A 93 -7.95 -5.25 21.74
CA THR A 93 -8.76 -6.26 21.03
C THR A 93 -7.94 -6.96 19.96
N ALA A 94 -8.36 -8.18 19.58
CA ALA A 94 -7.76 -8.89 18.46
C ALA A 94 -7.82 -8.06 17.16
N ASP A 95 -8.92 -7.33 16.92
CA ASP A 95 -9.08 -6.46 15.76
C ASP A 95 -8.01 -5.34 15.72
N THR A 96 -7.85 -4.57 16.80
CA THR A 96 -6.83 -3.52 16.90
C THR A 96 -5.41 -4.10 16.77
N PHE A 97 -5.17 -5.26 17.40
CA PHE A 97 -3.89 -5.95 17.33
C PHE A 97 -3.50 -6.33 15.89
N LEU A 98 -4.46 -6.85 15.12
CA LEU A 98 -4.27 -7.23 13.72
C LEU A 98 -4.07 -6.00 12.84
N LYS A 99 -4.96 -5.01 12.93
CA LYS A 99 -4.89 -3.77 12.13
C LYS A 99 -3.59 -3.01 12.33
N THR A 100 -3.08 -2.97 13.55
CA THR A 100 -1.81 -2.28 13.83
C THR A 100 -0.63 -2.97 13.16
N ARG A 101 -0.63 -4.32 13.08
CA ARG A 101 0.41 -5.08 12.37
C ARG A 101 0.29 -5.00 10.85
N LEU A 102 -0.94 -5.03 10.33
CA LEU A 102 -1.20 -4.79 8.92
C LEU A 102 -0.75 -3.37 8.51
N SER A 103 -0.97 -2.38 9.37
CA SER A 103 -0.46 -1.01 9.16
C SER A 103 1.07 -0.97 9.15
N LEU A 104 1.73 -1.76 10.00
CA LEU A 104 3.20 -1.89 9.95
C LEU A 104 3.67 -2.54 8.64
N ILE A 105 3.03 -3.64 8.21
CA ILE A 105 3.33 -4.30 6.92
C ILE A 105 3.21 -3.28 5.78
N GLU A 106 2.09 -2.56 5.73
CA GLU A 106 1.84 -1.55 4.71
C GLU A 106 2.96 -0.51 4.65
N LEU A 107 3.35 0.05 5.81
CA LEU A 107 4.44 1.04 5.87
C LEU A 107 5.79 0.46 5.47
N LEU A 108 6.11 -0.77 5.87
CA LEU A 108 7.35 -1.44 5.51
C LEU A 108 7.45 -1.64 4.00
N PHE A 109 6.40 -2.17 3.36
CA PHE A 109 6.37 -2.37 1.92
C PHE A 109 6.33 -1.04 1.16
N ARG A 110 5.52 -0.06 1.58
CA ARG A 110 5.44 1.27 0.96
C ARG A 110 6.81 1.95 0.97
N SER A 111 7.50 1.91 2.11
CA SER A 111 8.85 2.48 2.24
C SER A 111 9.89 1.69 1.43
N ALA A 112 9.74 0.37 1.31
CA ALA A 112 10.62 -0.46 0.50
C ALA A 112 10.46 -0.19 -1.00
N GLU A 113 9.24 0.03 -1.48
CA GLU A 113 8.97 0.48 -2.85
C GLU A 113 9.59 1.86 -3.14
N GLU A 114 9.43 2.82 -2.23
CA GLU A 114 10.06 4.13 -2.32
C GLU A 114 11.58 4.01 -2.40
N ARG A 115 12.16 3.21 -1.50
CA ARG A 115 13.59 2.93 -1.49
C ARG A 115 14.06 2.30 -2.78
N ALA A 116 13.32 1.33 -3.30
CA ALA A 116 13.65 0.67 -4.57
C ALA A 116 13.64 1.67 -5.73
N ARG A 117 12.68 2.61 -5.78
CA ARG A 117 12.65 3.70 -6.76
C ARG A 117 13.87 4.62 -6.64
N GLU A 118 14.24 5.00 -5.42
CA GLU A 118 15.42 5.85 -5.18
C GLU A 118 16.72 5.21 -5.70
N ILE A 119 16.91 3.92 -5.44
CA ILE A 119 18.17 3.23 -5.78
C ILE A 119 18.14 2.57 -7.15
N ASN A 120 17.01 2.52 -7.85
CA ASN A 120 16.85 1.76 -9.10
C ASN A 120 17.92 2.09 -10.16
N SER A 121 18.36 3.35 -10.21
CA SER A 121 19.43 3.80 -11.11
C SER A 121 20.81 3.16 -10.83
N THR A 122 21.05 2.76 -9.58
CA THR A 122 22.29 2.14 -9.10
C THR A 122 22.17 0.65 -8.81
N VAL A 123 20.94 0.17 -8.55
CA VAL A 123 20.59 -1.23 -8.31
C VAL A 123 19.40 -1.59 -9.21
N PRO A 124 19.65 -2.00 -10.47
CA PRO A 124 18.58 -2.25 -11.45
C PRO A 124 17.62 -3.39 -11.10
N GLU A 125 18.00 -4.26 -10.16
CA GLU A 125 17.15 -5.34 -9.64
C GLU A 125 16.19 -4.88 -8.53
N ALA A 126 16.35 -3.68 -7.97
CA ALA A 126 15.63 -3.25 -6.77
C ALA A 126 14.11 -3.32 -6.96
N LEU A 127 13.61 -2.79 -8.09
CA LEU A 127 12.18 -2.83 -8.41
C LEU A 127 11.66 -4.26 -8.61
N ARG A 128 12.46 -5.14 -9.25
CA ARG A 128 12.08 -6.55 -9.47
C ARG A 128 12.00 -7.33 -8.17
N VAL A 129 12.95 -7.09 -7.25
CA VAL A 129 12.95 -7.74 -5.94
C VAL A 129 11.73 -7.33 -5.12
N VAL A 130 11.37 -6.04 -5.12
CA VAL A 130 10.15 -5.56 -4.45
C VAL A 130 8.89 -6.14 -5.09
N ALA A 131 8.79 -6.16 -6.42
CA ALA A 131 7.63 -6.74 -7.10
C ALA A 131 7.40 -8.20 -6.70
N ARG A 132 8.47 -9.02 -6.65
CA ARG A 132 8.39 -10.40 -6.18
C ARG A 132 7.97 -10.52 -4.71
N ALA A 133 8.47 -9.63 -3.85
CA ALA A 133 8.08 -9.60 -2.44
C ALA A 133 6.59 -9.23 -2.27
N VAL A 134 6.07 -8.34 -3.11
CA VAL A 134 4.64 -7.98 -3.14
C VAL A 134 3.79 -9.17 -3.60
N ASP A 135 4.17 -9.85 -4.67
CA ASP A 135 3.48 -11.06 -5.14
C ASP A 135 3.42 -12.13 -4.05
N GLU A 136 4.52 -12.32 -3.34
CA GLU A 136 4.63 -13.26 -2.23
C GLU A 136 3.73 -12.83 -1.05
N LEU A 137 3.76 -11.56 -0.64
CA LEU A 137 2.88 -11.03 0.42
C LEU A 137 1.40 -11.28 0.08
N ASN A 138 0.99 -10.96 -1.15
CA ASN A 138 -0.38 -11.15 -1.62
C ASN A 138 -0.76 -12.64 -1.64
N SER A 139 0.17 -13.52 -2.03
CA SER A 139 -0.01 -14.96 -1.87
C SER A 139 -0.25 -15.34 -0.41
N ARG A 140 0.53 -14.80 0.53
CA ARG A 140 0.36 -15.12 1.98
C ARG A 140 -0.95 -14.60 2.54
N LEU A 141 -1.39 -13.40 2.16
CA LEU A 141 -2.69 -12.85 2.55
C LEU A 141 -3.83 -13.78 2.11
N ARG A 142 -3.80 -14.25 0.86
CA ARG A 142 -4.76 -15.24 0.35
C ARG A 142 -4.73 -16.55 1.12
N HIS A 143 -3.55 -17.12 1.37
CA HIS A 143 -3.40 -18.37 2.13
C HIS A 143 -3.92 -18.25 3.57
N ALA A 144 -3.73 -17.10 4.21
CA ALA A 144 -4.25 -16.81 5.55
C ALA A 144 -5.76 -16.49 5.56
N ARG A 145 -6.43 -16.50 4.39
CA ARG A 145 -7.84 -16.10 4.21
C ARG A 145 -8.12 -14.69 4.71
N MET A 146 -7.14 -13.80 4.54
CA MET A 146 -7.35 -12.37 4.73
C MET A 146 -7.83 -11.83 3.40
N GLU A 147 -9.05 -11.31 3.37
CA GLU A 147 -9.70 -10.69 2.19
C GLU A 147 -9.06 -9.32 1.91
N LEU A 148 -7.74 -9.30 1.75
CA LEU A 148 -6.91 -8.12 1.57
C LEU A 148 -5.97 -8.32 0.39
N HIS A 149 -5.62 -7.21 -0.25
CA HIS A 149 -4.61 -7.15 -1.29
C HIS A 149 -3.71 -5.94 -1.10
N TYR A 150 -2.43 -6.10 -1.35
CA TYR A 150 -1.45 -5.02 -1.33
C TYR A 150 -1.11 -4.60 -2.77
N HIS A 151 -1.25 -3.31 -3.06
CA HIS A 151 -0.89 -2.72 -4.34
C HIS A 151 -0.44 -1.26 -4.17
N ASN A 152 0.66 -0.89 -4.84
CA ASN A 152 1.21 0.46 -4.89
C ASN A 152 1.24 1.19 -3.53
N GLY A 153 1.77 0.57 -2.47
CA GLY A 153 1.82 1.22 -1.17
C GLY A 153 0.57 1.11 -0.29
N LEU A 154 -0.51 0.50 -0.77
CA LEU A 154 -1.79 0.38 -0.04
C LEU A 154 -2.21 -1.07 0.13
N LEU A 155 -2.60 -1.41 1.35
CA LEU A 155 -3.34 -2.60 1.70
C LEU A 155 -4.83 -2.26 1.73
N GLN A 156 -5.62 -2.99 0.94
CA GLN A 156 -7.05 -2.76 0.77
C GLN A 156 -7.86 -4.05 0.87
N SER A 157 -9.15 -3.94 1.17
CA SER A 157 -10.08 -5.07 1.10
C SER A 157 -10.23 -5.58 -0.34
N ALA A 158 -9.94 -6.86 -0.54
CA ALA A 158 -10.21 -7.56 -1.79
C ALA A 158 -11.71 -7.87 -1.87
N ARG A 159 -12.42 -7.33 -2.87
CA ARG A 159 -13.87 -7.54 -3.03
C ARG A 159 -14.17 -9.00 -3.38
N ASP A 160 -13.54 -9.49 -4.45
CA ASP A 160 -13.59 -10.85 -4.95
C ASP A 160 -12.41 -11.10 -5.90
N GLU A 161 -11.97 -12.35 -6.02
CA GLU A 161 -10.77 -12.73 -6.80
C GLU A 161 -10.89 -12.34 -8.29
N LEU A 162 -12.11 -12.38 -8.86
CA LEU A 162 -12.31 -12.06 -10.27
C LEU A 162 -12.18 -10.56 -10.52
N THR A 163 -12.80 -9.73 -9.68
CA THR A 163 -12.65 -8.27 -9.74
C THR A 163 -11.21 -7.85 -9.51
N GLU A 164 -10.52 -8.47 -8.56
CA GLU A 164 -9.12 -8.19 -8.26
C GLU A 164 -8.23 -8.47 -9.48
N THR A 165 -8.29 -9.71 -10.00
CA THR A 165 -7.42 -10.17 -11.10
C THR A 165 -7.74 -9.54 -12.44
N ARG A 166 -9.00 -9.13 -12.69
CA ARG A 166 -9.42 -8.57 -13.98
C ARG A 166 -9.50 -7.05 -14.02
N THR A 167 -9.53 -6.39 -12.87
CA THR A 167 -9.74 -4.93 -12.80
C THR A 167 -8.69 -4.24 -11.98
N ALA A 168 -8.56 -4.60 -10.69
CA ALA A 168 -7.67 -3.88 -9.78
C ALA A 168 -6.19 -4.13 -10.12
N GLU A 169 -5.75 -5.39 -10.18
CA GLU A 169 -4.36 -5.75 -10.49
C GLU A 169 -3.88 -5.15 -11.83
N PRO A 170 -4.61 -5.28 -12.97
CA PRO A 170 -4.19 -4.66 -14.21
C PRO A 170 -4.11 -3.13 -14.14
N CYS A 171 -5.03 -2.50 -13.40
CA CYS A 171 -5.02 -1.05 -13.20
C CYS A 171 -3.74 -0.63 -12.46
N TRP A 172 -3.46 -1.25 -11.31
CA TRP A 172 -2.29 -0.92 -10.50
C TRP A 172 -0.96 -1.23 -11.18
N ALA A 173 -0.90 -2.32 -11.96
CA ALA A 173 0.27 -2.67 -12.77
C ALA A 173 0.60 -1.59 -13.80
N VAL A 174 -0.42 -0.97 -14.43
CA VAL A 174 -0.22 0.18 -15.33
C VAL A 174 0.27 1.39 -14.54
N LEU A 175 -0.36 1.68 -13.40
CA LEU A 175 -0.05 2.85 -12.57
C LEU A 175 1.32 2.82 -11.91
N HIS A 176 1.99 1.67 -11.89
CA HIS A 176 3.35 1.54 -11.37
C HIS A 176 4.41 2.24 -12.24
N ASP A 177 4.14 2.47 -13.53
CA ASP A 177 5.07 3.21 -14.39
C ASP A 177 5.11 4.70 -14.01
N ALA A 178 6.33 5.27 -13.94
CA ALA A 178 6.56 6.67 -13.55
C ALA A 178 5.79 7.68 -14.39
N LYS A 179 5.46 7.34 -15.64
CA LYS A 179 4.60 8.12 -16.52
C LYS A 179 3.22 8.39 -15.91
N TRP A 180 2.71 7.48 -15.09
CA TRP A 180 1.38 7.55 -14.46
C TRP A 180 1.43 8.02 -13.01
N ALA A 181 2.56 8.51 -12.50
CA ALA A 181 2.72 8.89 -11.09
C ALA A 181 1.64 9.87 -10.58
N ASN A 182 1.20 10.83 -11.41
CA ASN A 182 0.12 11.75 -11.04
C ASN A 182 -1.23 11.03 -10.95
N VAL A 183 -1.52 10.09 -11.86
CA VAL A 183 -2.77 9.32 -11.86
C VAL A 183 -2.81 8.38 -10.66
N ASP A 184 -1.69 7.73 -10.33
CA ASP A 184 -1.53 6.89 -9.14
C ASP A 184 -1.85 7.70 -7.86
N GLN A 185 -1.25 8.89 -7.72
CA GLN A 185 -1.53 9.78 -6.59
C GLN A 185 -3.00 10.21 -6.52
N GLU A 186 -3.58 10.68 -7.63
CA GLU A 186 -4.98 11.14 -7.67
C GLU A 186 -5.97 10.00 -7.37
N LEU A 187 -5.68 8.77 -7.83
CA LEU A 187 -6.51 7.60 -7.55
C LEU A 187 -6.43 7.20 -6.06
N LYS A 188 -5.24 7.26 -5.45
CA LYS A 188 -5.06 7.02 -4.02
C LYS A 188 -5.80 8.04 -3.16
N GLU A 189 -5.74 9.33 -3.53
CA GLU A 189 -6.55 10.37 -2.87
C GLU A 189 -8.05 10.10 -2.99
N ALA A 190 -8.51 9.63 -4.15
CA ALA A 190 -9.91 9.28 -4.36
C ALA A 190 -10.37 8.14 -3.44
N ILE A 191 -9.50 7.13 -3.27
CA ILE A 191 -9.71 6.00 -2.38
C ILE A 191 -9.74 6.46 -0.92
N GLU A 192 -8.75 7.24 -0.48
CA GLU A 192 -8.69 7.80 0.88
C GLU A 192 -9.98 8.55 1.22
N HIS A 193 -10.43 9.42 0.31
CA HIS A 193 -11.67 10.16 0.49
C HIS A 193 -12.91 9.26 0.52
N ALA A 194 -12.92 8.16 -0.24
CA ALA A 194 -14.03 7.22 -0.23
C ALA A 194 -14.12 6.45 1.10
N ASP A 195 -12.98 6.00 1.62
CA ASP A 195 -12.87 5.29 2.90
C ASP A 195 -13.27 6.18 4.07
N ASP A 196 -12.90 7.47 4.03
CA ASP A 196 -13.33 8.50 4.98
C ASP A 196 -14.80 8.95 4.80
N GLN A 197 -15.53 8.35 3.86
CA GLN A 197 -16.92 8.71 3.50
C GLN A 197 -17.09 10.19 3.11
N ARG A 198 -16.03 10.80 2.56
CA ARG A 198 -16.06 12.18 2.09
C ARG A 198 -16.81 12.27 0.76
N LYS A 199 -17.56 13.36 0.58
CA LYS A 199 -18.43 13.57 -0.59
C LYS A 199 -17.66 13.87 -1.88
N ASP A 200 -16.39 14.20 -1.79
CA ASP A 200 -15.51 14.60 -2.90
C ASP A 200 -14.68 13.44 -3.47
N ALA A 201 -14.82 12.20 -2.99
CA ALA A 201 -14.13 11.03 -3.53
C ALA A 201 -14.30 10.88 -5.05
N ALA A 202 -15.54 11.04 -5.54
CA ALA A 202 -15.86 10.98 -6.97
C ALA A 202 -15.16 12.09 -7.78
N PHE A 203 -14.90 13.24 -7.17
CA PHE A 203 -14.18 14.34 -7.82
C PHE A 203 -12.69 14.01 -8.01
N HIS A 204 -12.04 13.41 -7.00
CA HIS A 204 -10.66 12.96 -7.14
C HIS A 204 -10.54 11.80 -8.15
N ALA A 205 -11.51 10.87 -8.17
CA ALA A 205 -11.55 9.83 -9.20
C ALA A 205 -11.70 10.41 -10.62
N ALA A 206 -12.51 11.46 -10.78
CA ALA A 206 -12.66 12.16 -12.05
C ALA A 206 -11.37 12.88 -12.47
N LYS A 207 -10.59 13.42 -11.53
CA LYS A 207 -9.25 13.97 -11.81
C LYS A 207 -8.29 12.92 -12.32
N ALA A 208 -8.19 11.76 -11.65
CA ALA A 208 -7.36 10.65 -12.09
C ALA A 208 -7.70 10.23 -13.53
N LEU A 209 -9.00 10.15 -13.86
CA LEU A 209 -9.46 9.87 -15.22
C LEU A 209 -9.06 10.97 -16.21
N GLU A 210 -9.21 12.24 -15.84
CA GLU A 210 -8.80 13.36 -16.68
C GLU A 210 -7.29 13.33 -16.97
N SER A 211 -6.45 13.14 -15.95
CA SER A 211 -5.00 13.01 -16.09
C SER A 211 -4.63 11.82 -16.97
N THR A 212 -5.36 10.70 -16.85
CA THR A 212 -5.18 9.53 -17.72
C THR A 212 -5.42 9.87 -19.18
N ILE A 213 -6.54 10.54 -19.48
CA ILE A 213 -6.91 10.92 -20.84
C ILE A 213 -5.89 11.89 -21.45
N LYS A 214 -5.41 12.86 -20.66
CA LYS A 214 -4.35 13.80 -21.07
C LYS A 214 -3.09 13.08 -21.50
N ILE A 215 -2.59 12.20 -20.65
CA ILE A 215 -1.38 11.40 -20.91
C ILE A 215 -1.53 10.57 -22.19
N ILE A 216 -2.70 9.94 -22.41
CA ILE A 216 -2.97 9.17 -23.64
C ILE A 216 -3.03 10.07 -24.87
N SER A 217 -3.65 11.24 -24.76
CA SER A 217 -3.76 12.21 -25.85
C SER A 217 -2.38 12.75 -26.26
N ASP A 218 -1.53 13.06 -25.30
CA ASP A 218 -0.16 13.51 -25.53
C ASP A 218 0.69 12.43 -26.22
N ASP A 219 0.61 11.19 -25.75
CA ASP A 219 1.29 10.03 -26.35
C ASP A 219 0.90 9.78 -27.81
N LYS A 220 -0.37 10.02 -28.15
CA LYS A 220 -0.88 9.88 -29.51
C LYS A 220 -0.54 11.08 -30.40
N GLY A 221 0.01 12.16 -29.85
CA GLY A 221 0.21 13.41 -30.57
C GLY A 221 -1.09 14.12 -30.93
N SER A 222 -2.21 13.72 -30.32
CA SER A 222 -3.53 14.28 -30.59
C SER A 222 -3.75 15.60 -29.87
N SER A 223 -2.99 15.92 -28.81
CA SER A 223 -3.16 17.16 -28.05
C SER A 223 -2.77 18.41 -28.85
N THR A 224 -3.67 19.38 -28.90
CA THR A 224 -3.49 20.68 -29.57
C THR A 224 -2.99 21.79 -28.65
N GLY A 225 -2.93 21.52 -27.34
CA GLY A 225 -2.54 22.48 -26.30
C GLY A 225 -3.62 23.53 -26.00
N ARG A 226 -4.84 23.36 -26.52
CA ARG A 226 -5.99 24.27 -26.35
C ARG A 226 -7.12 23.65 -25.55
N GLU A 227 -6.98 22.39 -25.15
CA GLU A 227 -7.96 21.61 -24.42
C GLU A 227 -8.15 22.16 -22.99
N ARG A 228 -9.41 22.31 -22.58
CA ARG A 228 -9.77 22.81 -21.24
C ARG A 228 -10.60 21.76 -20.50
N GLY A 229 -9.91 20.79 -19.90
CA GLY A 229 -10.54 19.71 -19.13
C GLY A 229 -10.81 18.43 -19.93
N ALA A 230 -11.19 17.36 -19.24
CA ALA A 230 -11.29 16.00 -19.80
C ALA A 230 -12.13 15.90 -21.09
N ALA A 231 -13.29 16.57 -21.14
CA ALA A 231 -14.20 16.52 -22.26
C ALA A 231 -13.54 16.98 -23.57
N ASN A 232 -12.78 18.07 -23.54
CA ASN A 232 -12.05 18.57 -24.69
C ASN A 232 -11.00 17.58 -25.22
N TYR A 233 -10.31 16.88 -24.31
CA TYR A 233 -9.35 15.84 -24.72
C TYR A 233 -10.06 14.63 -25.35
N ILE A 234 -11.23 14.23 -24.83
CA ILE A 234 -12.04 13.16 -25.42
C ILE A 234 -12.52 13.56 -26.82
N ASP A 235 -13.07 14.77 -26.98
CA ASP A 235 -13.55 15.27 -28.27
C ASP A 235 -12.45 15.25 -29.32
N ASN A 236 -11.22 15.61 -28.91
CA ASN A 236 -10.07 15.62 -29.79
C ASN A 236 -9.61 14.20 -30.17
N LEU A 237 -9.55 13.27 -29.20
CA LEU A 237 -9.24 11.86 -29.42
C LEU A 237 -10.23 11.16 -30.37
N VAL A 238 -11.51 11.54 -30.32
CA VAL A 238 -12.58 10.97 -31.16
C VAL A 238 -12.68 11.67 -32.52
N SER A 239 -12.13 12.88 -32.66
CA SER A 239 -12.18 13.62 -33.92
C SER A 239 -11.42 12.87 -35.03
N GLN A 240 -12.00 12.84 -36.24
CA GLN A 240 -11.42 12.16 -37.42
C GLN A 240 -10.17 12.86 -37.99
N GLN A 241 -9.59 13.83 -37.27
CA GLN A 241 -8.36 14.52 -37.67
C GLN A 241 -7.09 13.86 -37.12
N ASN A 242 -7.21 12.69 -36.46
CA ASN A 242 -6.08 11.83 -36.08
C ASN A 242 -5.71 10.84 -37.19
#